data_AF-A0A2V9HGM7-F1
#
_entry.id   AF-A0A2V9HGM7-F1
#
_cell.length_a   1.000
_cell.length_b   1.000
_cell.length_c   1.000
_cell.angle_alpha   90.00
_cell.angle_beta   90.00
_cell.angle_gamma   90.00
#
_symmetry.space_group_name_H-M   'P 1'
#
loop_
_entity.id
_entity.type
_entity.pdbx_description
1 polymer ?
#
loop_
_entity_poly.entity_id
_entity_poly.type
_entity_poly.pdbx_seq_one_letter_code
_entity_poly.pdbx_strand_id
1 'polypeptide(L)' 'HLVSVRQSNGGIGFSYALKAPMAFQPVLAKGNVYAGTSDGRLICLKTGNQDADGWYAWGGNAQHNKIQ' A
#
# COMPACT_ATOMS: atom_id res chain seq x y z
N HIS A 1 -6.21 5.04 -6.75
CA HIS A 1 -4.76 5.37 -6.90
C HIS A 1 -4.03 4.88 -5.67
N LEU A 2 -2.79 4.42 -5.81
CA LEU A 2 -1.85 4.21 -4.71
C LEU A 2 -0.77 5.28 -4.78
N VAL A 3 -0.48 5.92 -3.66
CA VAL A 3 0.52 6.98 -3.58
C VAL A 3 1.39 6.76 -2.35
N SER A 4 2.69 6.90 -2.53
CA SER A 4 3.65 7.01 -1.42
C SER A 4 4.12 8.45 -1.30
N VAL A 5 4.13 8.95 -0.06
CA VAL A 5 4.52 10.32 0.29
C VAL A 5 5.57 10.25 1.38
N ARG A 6 6.67 10.98 1.21
CA ARG A 6 7.70 11.11 2.26
C ARG A 6 7.16 11.96 3.40
N GLN A 7 7.17 11.43 4.62
CA GLN A 7 6.68 12.13 5.81
C GLN A 7 7.43 13.45 6.08
N SER A 8 8.74 13.50 5.78
CA SER A 8 9.59 14.65 6.10
C SER A 8 9.30 15.91 5.28
N ASN A 9 8.80 15.78 4.06
CA ASN A 9 8.66 16.92 3.14
C ASN A 9 7.47 16.84 2.17
N GLY A 10 6.62 15.82 2.26
CA GLY A 10 5.48 15.65 1.36
C GLY A 10 5.86 15.24 -0.07
N GLY A 11 7.14 14.97 -0.35
CA GLY A 11 7.59 14.57 -1.68
C GLY A 11 7.02 13.21 -2.09
N ILE A 12 6.55 13.08 -3.33
CA ILE A 12 6.01 11.83 -3.86
C ILE A 12 7.15 10.83 -4.10
N GLY A 13 7.01 9.63 -3.53
CA GLY A 13 7.89 8.50 -3.83
C GLY A 13 7.45 7.75 -5.08
N PHE A 14 6.18 7.34 -5.11
CA PHE A 14 5.54 6.79 -6.30
C PHE A 14 4.06 7.18 -6.35
N SER A 15 3.51 7.15 -7.55
CA SER A 15 2.07 7.20 -7.80
C SER A 15 1.71 6.13 -8.83
N TYR A 16 0.69 5.35 -8.52
CA TYR A 16 0.20 4.29 -9.41
C TYR A 16 -1.32 4.38 -9.56
N ALA A 17 -1.76 4.59 -10.79
CA ALA A 17 -3.16 4.52 -11.15
C ALA A 17 -3.55 3.05 -11.32
N LEU A 18 -4.39 2.55 -10.41
CA LEU A 18 -4.97 1.23 -10.54
C LEU A 18 -5.95 1.21 -11.71
N LYS A 19 -5.97 0.10 -12.46
CA LYS A 19 -6.87 -0.10 -13.61
C LYS A 19 -8.30 -0.49 -13.20
N ALA A 20 -8.51 -0.75 -11.91
CA ALA A 20 -9.80 -1.06 -11.30
C ALA A 20 -9.82 -0.53 -9.85
N PRO A 21 -10.99 -0.27 -9.26
CA PRO A 21 -11.12 0.08 -7.85
C PRO A 21 -10.43 -0.92 -6.91
N MET A 22 -9.90 -0.43 -5.77
CA MET A 22 -9.45 -1.33 -4.70
C MET A 22 -10.66 -1.97 -4.05
N ALA A 23 -10.62 -3.29 -3.88
CA ALA A 23 -11.68 -4.03 -3.22
C ALA A 23 -11.57 -3.95 -1.68
N PHE A 24 -10.35 -3.80 -1.16
CA PHE A 24 -10.03 -3.75 0.26
C PHE A 24 -8.83 -2.81 0.52
N GLN A 25 -8.61 -2.45 1.79
CA GLN A 25 -7.42 -1.71 2.24
C GLN A 25 -6.13 -2.45 1.83
N PRO A 26 -5.06 -1.77 1.38
CA PRO A 26 -3.79 -2.41 1.00
C PRO A 26 -3.02 -3.00 2.20
N VAL A 27 -2.06 -3.85 1.90
CA VAL A 27 -1.16 -4.53 2.87
C VAL A 27 0.29 -4.09 2.60
N LEU A 28 1.07 -3.90 3.67
CA LEU A 28 2.52 -3.63 3.59
C LEU A 28 3.29 -4.86 4.09
N ALA A 29 4.03 -5.50 3.19
CA ALA A 29 4.78 -6.68 3.54
C ALA A 29 6.11 -6.76 2.78
N LYS A 30 7.20 -6.89 3.55
CA LYS A 30 8.57 -7.13 3.08
C LYS A 30 9.02 -6.15 2.00
N GLY A 31 8.76 -4.86 2.22
CA GLY A 31 9.13 -3.77 1.30
C GLY A 31 8.19 -3.58 0.11
N ASN A 32 7.00 -4.21 0.12
CA ASN A 32 6.03 -4.13 -0.98
C ASN A 32 4.67 -3.70 -0.47
N VAL A 33 3.89 -3.11 -1.38
CA VAL A 33 2.47 -2.79 -1.19
C VAL A 33 1.66 -3.76 -2.03
N TYR A 34 0.69 -4.42 -1.40
CA TYR A 34 -0.25 -5.30 -2.06
C TYR A 34 -1.63 -4.66 -2.07
N ALA A 35 -2.36 -4.76 -3.19
CA ALA A 35 -3.73 -4.29 -3.29
C ALA A 35 -4.59 -5.26 -4.12
N GLY A 36 -5.68 -5.74 -3.51
CA GLY A 36 -6.75 -6.45 -4.20
C GLY A 36 -7.66 -5.45 -4.92
N THR A 37 -8.08 -5.80 -6.13
CA THR A 37 -8.94 -4.96 -6.98
C THR A 37 -10.30 -5.61 -7.23
N SER A 38 -11.31 -4.80 -7.52
CA SER A 38 -12.69 -5.26 -7.70
C SER A 38 -12.91 -6.15 -8.93
N ASP A 39 -11.94 -6.19 -9.86
CA ASP A 39 -11.93 -7.09 -11.03
C ASP A 39 -11.16 -8.40 -10.78
N GLY A 40 -10.81 -8.68 -9.52
CA GLY A 40 -10.19 -9.94 -9.10
C GLY A 40 -8.67 -10.00 -9.25
N ARG A 41 -7.99 -8.88 -9.54
CA ARG A 41 -6.51 -8.86 -9.62
C ARG A 41 -5.89 -8.54 -8.25
N LEU A 42 -4.76 -9.18 -7.97
CA LEU A 42 -3.84 -8.80 -6.90
C LEU A 42 -2.65 -8.05 -7.51
N ILE A 43 -2.49 -6.80 -7.11
CA ILE A 43 -1.37 -5.95 -7.53
C ILE A 43 -0.30 -5.99 -6.46
N CYS A 44 0.97 -6.11 -6.86
CA CYS A 44 2.15 -5.96 -6.01
C CYS A 44 3.03 -4.84 -6.57
N LEU A 45 3.26 -3.81 -5.75
CA LEU A 45 4.17 -2.71 -6.07
C LEU A 45 5.42 -2.81 -5.18
N LYS A 46 6.58 -2.96 -5.82
CA LYS A 46 7.87 -2.88 -5.15
C LYS A 46 8.14 -1.42 -4.79
N THR A 47 8.33 -1.13 -3.51
CA THR A 47 8.53 0.26 -3.06
C THR A 47 9.98 0.73 -3.15
N GLY A 48 10.92 -0.22 -3.28
CA GLY A 48 12.36 0.06 -3.21
C GLY A 48 12.85 0.38 -1.80
N ASN A 49 11.99 0.28 -0.78
CA ASN A 49 12.29 0.55 0.62
C ASN A 49 11.79 -0.59 1.51
N GLN A 50 12.59 -1.01 2.48
CA GLN A 50 12.21 -2.06 3.44
C GLN A 50 11.15 -1.60 4.45
N ASP A 51 10.97 -0.28 4.62
CA ASP A 51 10.00 0.31 5.54
C ASP A 51 8.52 0.05 5.17
N ALA A 52 8.25 -0.40 3.95
CA ALA A 52 6.92 -0.89 3.56
C ALA A 52 6.69 -2.30 4.09
N ASP A 53 6.60 -2.42 5.42
CA ASP A 53 6.47 -3.68 6.13
C ASP A 53 5.67 -3.56 7.44
N GLY A 54 5.36 -4.69 8.07
CA GLY A 54 4.71 -4.73 9.39
C GLY A 54 3.17 -4.69 9.36
N TRP A 55 2.56 -4.71 8.17
CA TRP A 55 1.10 -4.80 8.00
C TRP A 55 0.73 -5.99 7.12
N TYR A 56 0.77 -7.19 7.69
CA TYR A 56 0.68 -8.47 6.96
C TYR A 56 -0.73 -9.01 6.68
N ALA A 57 -1.79 -8.35 7.14
CA ALA A 57 -3.16 -8.88 7.06
C ALA A 57 -4.15 -7.88 6.46
N TRP A 58 -5.11 -8.40 5.70
CA TRP A 58 -6.27 -7.69 5.18
C TRP A 58 -7.35 -7.52 6.26
N GLY A 59 -8.14 -6.46 6.18
CA GLY A 59 -9.37 -6.33 6.98
C GLY A 59 -9.20 -5.81 8.41
N GLY A 60 -8.48 -4.70 8.58
CA GLY A 60 -8.45 -3.94 9.84
C GLY A 60 -9.52 -2.84 9.90
N ASN A 61 -9.48 -2.02 10.96
CA ASN A 61 -10.20 -0.75 11.00
C ASN A 61 -9.28 0.40 10.51
N ALA A 62 -9.81 1.63 10.41
CA ALA A 62 -9.02 2.80 9.96
C ALA A 62 -7.85 3.19 10.90
N GLN A 63 -7.76 2.57 12.09
CA GLN A 63 -6.65 2.78 13.03
C GLN A 63 -5.49 1.79 12.81
N HIS A 64 -5.62 0.83 11.88
CA HIS A 64 -4.50 -0.02 11.48
C HIS A 64 -3.44 0.80 10.75
N ASN A 65 -2.47 1.27 11.52
CA ASN A 65 -1.24 1.86 11.04
C ASN A 65 -0.07 0.95 11.41
N LYS A 66 1.02 1.02 10.65
CA LYS A 66 2.30 0.49 11.15
C LYS A 66 2.63 1.20 12.46
N ILE A 67 3.17 0.47 13.43
CA ILE A 67 3.77 1.10 14.62
C ILE A 67 4.94 1.95 14.11
N GLN A 68 4.93 3.24 14.42
CA GLN A 68 6.02 4.17 14.09
C GLN A 68 7.20 3.98 15.05
#